data_AF-F8LCF4-F1
#
_entry.id   AF-F8LCF4-F1
#
_cell.length_a   1.000
_cell.length_b   1.000
_cell.length_c   1.000
_cell.angle_alpha   90.00
_cell.angle_beta   90.00
_cell.angle_gamma   90.00
#
_symmetry.space_group_name_H-M   'P 1'
#
loop_
_entity.id
_entity.type
_entity.pdbx_description
1 polymer ?
#
loop_
_entity_poly.entity_id
_entity_poly.type
_entity_poly.pdbx_seq_one_letter_code
_entity_poly.pdbx_strand_id
1 'polypeptide(L)'
;MRAALIFFFSLLACAFVNASDQRLILQLSSGINAERGNAAYLLGMSKDPGVVGLLLRQLQEETVRENKLVIIESLKKLDSEEGYYGLSTFYQNESDSVVRRKVIQALGESGDRQYVPLIAKNLEQAEAFSALSRIDHPEAAKVLLTAYGSARSRSQKERILAAIAAQGRIESVKPLISYGQQAKDPLERVWIAETLADLGEGEVQDAIYQWFQDSNDSISKRRLVKSLKSIGSSKMVEKLSKDLRTNDLSLQIEIVEVMVFIDKQAAAPYLRSYYEESMERQDPNMSKLEAVKTARLYNLLRQNG
;
A
#
# COMPACT_ATOMS: atom_id res chain seq x y z
N MET A 1 -56.29 -19.64 8.20
CA MET A 1 -56.19 -18.90 6.92
C MET A 1 -54.98 -17.95 6.81
N ARG A 2 -53.93 -18.06 7.65
CA ARG A 2 -52.70 -17.22 7.52
C ARG A 2 -51.41 -17.99 7.18
N ALA A 3 -51.47 -19.31 7.03
CA ALA A 3 -50.31 -20.16 6.70
C ALA A 3 -50.17 -20.46 5.19
N ALA A 4 -51.16 -20.09 4.37
CA ALA A 4 -51.19 -20.44 2.95
C ALA A 4 -50.60 -19.36 2.00
N LEU A 5 -50.23 -18.19 2.52
CA LEU A 5 -49.73 -17.07 1.70
C LEU A 5 -48.19 -16.96 1.64
N ILE A 6 -47.45 -17.73 2.45
CA ILE A 6 -45.97 -17.70 2.45
C ILE A 6 -45.38 -18.61 1.35
N PHE A 7 -46.14 -19.59 0.88
CA PHE A 7 -45.69 -20.51 -0.18
C PHE A 7 -45.82 -19.97 -1.61
N PHE A 8 -46.51 -18.85 -1.82
CA PHE A 8 -46.76 -18.35 -3.18
C PHE A 8 -45.75 -17.31 -3.67
N PHE A 9 -44.95 -16.72 -2.78
CA PHE A 9 -43.90 -15.77 -3.18
C PHE A 9 -42.52 -16.41 -3.43
N SER A 10 -42.33 -17.70 -3.12
CA SER A 10 -41.07 -18.43 -3.38
C SER A 10 -40.98 -19.07 -4.77
N LEU A 11 -42.10 -19.14 -5.51
CA LEU A 11 -42.14 -19.82 -6.82
C LEU A 11 -41.84 -18.91 -8.02
N LEU A 12 -41.93 -17.58 -7.89
CA LEU A 12 -41.68 -16.66 -9.00
C LEU A 12 -40.22 -16.19 -9.15
N ALA A 13 -39.34 -16.51 -8.19
CA ALA A 13 -37.89 -16.22 -8.32
C ALA A 13 -37.08 -17.40 -8.90
N CYS A 14 -37.69 -18.56 -9.12
CA CYS A 14 -37.01 -19.78 -9.58
C CYS A 14 -36.88 -19.92 -11.12
N ALA A 15 -37.23 -18.89 -11.89
CA ALA A 15 -37.42 -19.05 -13.34
C ALA A 15 -36.13 -19.23 -14.17
N PHE A 16 -34.92 -19.14 -13.60
CA PHE A 16 -33.67 -19.29 -14.35
C PHE A 16 -32.53 -20.00 -13.60
N VAL A 17 -32.84 -20.93 -12.69
CA VAL A 17 -31.80 -21.75 -12.04
C VAL A 17 -31.58 -23.01 -12.87
N ASN A 18 -30.40 -23.16 -13.47
CA ASN A 18 -29.99 -24.34 -14.24
C ASN A 18 -30.07 -25.61 -13.36
N ALA A 19 -30.37 -26.78 -13.93
CA ALA A 19 -30.39 -28.06 -13.22
C ALA A 19 -29.09 -28.38 -12.45
N SER A 20 -27.92 -27.89 -12.93
CA SER A 20 -26.67 -27.98 -12.16
C SER A 20 -26.74 -27.21 -10.84
N ASP A 21 -27.39 -26.05 -10.85
CA ASP A 21 -27.48 -25.17 -9.70
C ASP A 21 -28.49 -25.72 -8.69
N GLN A 22 -29.57 -26.38 -9.13
CA GLN A 22 -30.48 -27.08 -8.23
C GLN A 22 -29.78 -28.18 -7.41
N ARG A 23 -28.89 -28.96 -8.03
CA ARG A 23 -28.12 -29.99 -7.30
C ARG A 23 -27.13 -29.37 -6.31
N LEU A 24 -26.48 -28.28 -6.71
CA LEU A 24 -25.55 -27.56 -5.83
C LEU A 24 -26.28 -26.93 -4.63
N ILE A 25 -27.48 -26.40 -4.84
CA ILE A 25 -28.32 -25.86 -3.75
C ILE A 25 -28.65 -26.94 -2.72
N LEU A 26 -28.99 -28.16 -3.16
CA LEU A 26 -29.22 -29.28 -2.24
C LEU A 26 -27.96 -29.66 -1.46
N GLN A 27 -26.80 -29.67 -2.13
CA GLN A 27 -25.51 -29.97 -1.47
C GLN A 27 -25.09 -28.88 -0.49
N LEU A 28 -25.47 -27.63 -0.73
CA LEU A 28 -25.20 -26.50 0.16
C LEU A 28 -25.83 -26.70 1.55
N SER A 29 -26.98 -27.38 1.63
CA SER A 29 -27.68 -27.72 2.87
C SER A 29 -27.42 -29.15 3.37
N SER A 30 -26.42 -29.85 2.81
CA SER A 30 -26.10 -31.23 3.19
C SER A 30 -25.54 -31.34 4.62
N GLY A 31 -25.76 -32.47 5.28
CA GLY A 31 -25.10 -32.78 6.55
C GLY A 31 -23.59 -33.01 6.43
N ILE A 32 -23.06 -33.14 5.20
CA ILE A 32 -21.67 -33.46 4.93
C ILE A 32 -20.89 -32.16 4.70
N ASN A 33 -19.97 -31.84 5.61
CA ASN A 33 -19.20 -30.59 5.57
C ASN A 33 -18.50 -30.36 4.21
N ALA A 34 -17.90 -31.42 3.64
CA ALA A 34 -17.20 -31.34 2.36
C ALA A 34 -18.14 -31.03 1.18
N GLU A 35 -19.36 -31.55 1.20
CA GLU A 35 -20.36 -31.28 0.16
C GLU A 35 -20.82 -29.81 0.21
N ARG A 36 -21.06 -29.27 1.41
CA ARG A 36 -21.41 -27.85 1.59
C ARG A 36 -20.31 -26.92 1.08
N GLY A 37 -19.05 -27.18 1.46
CA GLY A 37 -17.91 -26.37 1.01
C GLY A 37 -17.72 -26.41 -0.51
N ASN A 38 -17.79 -27.61 -1.11
CA ASN A 38 -17.68 -27.77 -2.56
C ASN A 38 -18.84 -27.09 -3.31
N ALA A 39 -20.07 -27.21 -2.80
CA ALA A 39 -21.23 -26.54 -3.37
C ALA A 39 -21.08 -25.03 -3.34
N ALA A 40 -20.69 -24.46 -2.19
CA ALA A 40 -20.46 -23.03 -2.05
C ALA A 40 -19.41 -22.52 -3.06
N TYR A 41 -18.29 -23.24 -3.18
CA TYR A 41 -17.23 -22.91 -4.12
C TYR A 41 -17.71 -22.90 -5.57
N LEU A 42 -18.44 -23.94 -5.99
CA LEU A 42 -18.94 -24.07 -7.37
C LEU A 42 -20.01 -23.01 -7.68
N LEU A 43 -20.87 -22.68 -6.72
CA LEU A 43 -21.83 -21.58 -6.85
C LEU A 43 -21.12 -20.23 -6.98
N GLY A 44 -20.04 -19.98 -6.24
CA GLY A 44 -19.22 -18.78 -6.44
C GLY A 44 -18.56 -18.70 -7.81
N MET A 45 -18.28 -19.85 -8.44
CA MET A 45 -17.71 -19.91 -9.79
C MET A 45 -18.75 -19.70 -10.90
N SER A 46 -20.05 -19.88 -10.64
CA SER A 46 -21.09 -19.70 -11.65
C SER A 46 -21.21 -18.24 -12.10
N LYS A 47 -20.81 -17.29 -11.23
CA LYS A 47 -21.01 -15.85 -11.40
C LYS A 47 -22.49 -15.44 -11.54
N ASP A 48 -23.41 -16.31 -11.12
CA ASP A 48 -24.84 -16.00 -11.07
C ASP A 48 -25.15 -15.17 -9.82
N PRO A 49 -25.55 -13.90 -9.94
CA PRO A 49 -25.92 -13.09 -8.78
C PRO A 49 -27.13 -13.66 -8.01
N GLY A 50 -27.96 -14.50 -8.64
CA GLY A 50 -29.12 -15.14 -8.00
C GLY A 50 -28.75 -16.06 -6.83
N VAL A 51 -27.50 -16.49 -6.72
CA VAL A 51 -27.03 -17.39 -5.65
C VAL A 51 -26.50 -16.65 -4.42
N VAL A 52 -26.35 -15.31 -4.48
CA VAL A 52 -25.79 -14.49 -3.40
C VAL A 52 -26.57 -14.66 -2.10
N GLY A 53 -27.90 -14.50 -2.16
CA GLY A 53 -28.75 -14.66 -0.98
C GLY A 53 -28.72 -16.06 -0.37
N LEU A 54 -28.50 -17.10 -1.19
CA LEU A 54 -28.37 -18.49 -0.72
C LEU A 54 -27.05 -18.70 0.02
N LEU A 55 -25.94 -18.19 -0.53
CA LEU A 55 -24.63 -18.24 0.11
C LEU A 55 -24.60 -17.42 1.40
N LEU A 56 -25.24 -16.25 1.45
CA LEU A 56 -25.34 -15.44 2.67
C LEU A 56 -26.12 -16.15 3.78
N ARG A 57 -27.24 -16.80 3.46
CA ARG A 57 -27.98 -17.61 4.43
C ARG A 57 -27.13 -18.77 4.94
N GLN A 58 -26.48 -19.50 4.02
CA GLN A 58 -25.60 -20.60 4.40
C GLN A 58 -24.44 -20.12 5.30
N LEU A 59 -23.87 -18.94 5.03
CA LEU A 59 -22.79 -18.37 5.84
C LEU A 59 -23.22 -18.14 7.29
N GLN A 60 -24.46 -17.70 7.53
CA GLN A 60 -24.99 -17.47 8.88
C GLN A 60 -25.20 -18.78 9.66
N GLU A 61 -25.60 -19.85 8.98
CA GLU A 61 -25.91 -21.15 9.58
C GLU A 61 -24.68 -22.08 9.69
N GLU A 62 -23.63 -21.81 8.91
CA GLU A 62 -22.43 -22.65 8.86
C GLU A 62 -21.65 -22.58 10.18
N THR A 63 -21.20 -23.75 10.65
CA THR A 63 -20.45 -23.90 11.89
C THR A 63 -18.98 -24.23 11.64
N VAL A 64 -18.66 -24.76 10.46
CA VAL A 64 -17.29 -25.14 10.07
C VAL A 64 -16.56 -23.93 9.53
N ARG A 65 -15.48 -23.53 10.21
CA ARG A 65 -14.65 -22.36 9.83
C ARG A 65 -14.20 -22.42 8.38
N GLU A 66 -13.71 -23.58 7.93
CA GLU A 66 -13.18 -23.76 6.58
C GLU A 66 -14.26 -23.49 5.53
N ASN A 67 -15.50 -23.93 5.77
CA ASN A 67 -16.63 -23.65 4.89
C ASN A 67 -17.02 -22.17 4.91
N LYS A 68 -17.00 -21.50 6.06
CA LYS A 68 -17.21 -20.04 6.14
C LYS A 68 -16.23 -19.29 5.24
N LEU A 69 -14.94 -19.66 5.29
CA LEU A 69 -13.91 -19.04 4.46
C LEU A 69 -14.17 -19.27 2.96
N VAL A 70 -14.60 -20.47 2.58
CA VAL A 70 -14.99 -20.78 1.19
C VAL A 70 -16.19 -19.97 0.75
N ILE A 71 -17.22 -19.84 1.60
CA ILE A 71 -18.41 -19.06 1.27
C ILE A 71 -18.07 -17.57 1.13
N ILE A 72 -17.25 -17.00 2.02
CA ILE A 72 -16.79 -15.61 1.91
C ILE A 72 -16.01 -15.39 0.60
N GLU A 73 -15.09 -16.31 0.25
CA GLU A 73 -14.36 -16.21 -1.01
C GLU A 73 -15.28 -16.35 -2.24
N SER A 74 -16.33 -17.17 -2.12
CA SER A 74 -17.33 -17.35 -3.18
C SER A 74 -18.16 -16.07 -3.37
N LEU A 75 -18.64 -15.46 -2.29
CA LEU A 75 -19.35 -14.17 -2.32
C LEU A 75 -18.48 -13.06 -2.91
N LYS A 76 -17.18 -13.05 -2.57
CA LYS A 76 -16.22 -12.11 -3.14
C LYS A 76 -16.03 -12.29 -4.65
N LYS A 77 -16.00 -13.53 -5.15
CA LYS A 77 -15.91 -13.82 -6.59
C LYS A 77 -17.16 -13.41 -7.37
N LEU A 78 -18.32 -13.42 -6.71
CA LEU A 78 -19.57 -12.92 -7.28
C LEU A 78 -19.60 -11.39 -7.38
N ASP A 79 -18.77 -10.69 -6.59
CA ASP A 79 -18.53 -9.24 -6.66
C ASP A 79 -19.85 -8.44 -6.73
N SER A 80 -20.72 -8.66 -5.74
CA SER A 80 -22.05 -8.05 -5.68
C SER A 80 -22.21 -7.17 -4.45
N GLU A 81 -22.90 -6.03 -4.60
CA GLU A 81 -23.21 -5.11 -3.50
C GLU A 81 -23.97 -5.82 -2.37
N GLU A 82 -24.97 -6.65 -2.71
CA GLU A 82 -25.71 -7.47 -1.74
C GLU A 82 -24.77 -8.42 -0.98
N GLY A 83 -23.82 -9.06 -1.66
CA GLY A 83 -22.85 -9.96 -1.06
C GLY A 83 -21.97 -9.24 -0.05
N TYR A 84 -21.39 -8.09 -0.41
CA TYR A 84 -20.55 -7.31 0.50
C TYR A 84 -21.35 -6.70 1.66
N TYR A 85 -22.57 -6.22 1.42
CA TYR A 85 -23.46 -5.77 2.49
C TYR A 85 -23.74 -6.91 3.48
N GLY A 86 -24.11 -8.08 2.98
CA GLY A 86 -24.35 -9.28 3.79
C GLY A 86 -23.12 -9.73 4.57
N LEU A 87 -21.92 -9.66 3.99
CA LEU A 87 -20.66 -9.91 4.69
C LEU A 87 -20.44 -8.91 5.85
N SER A 88 -20.76 -7.63 5.64
CA SER A 88 -20.65 -6.60 6.68
C SER A 88 -21.63 -6.82 7.85
N THR A 89 -22.83 -7.34 7.56
CA THR A 89 -23.81 -7.75 8.58
C THR A 89 -23.33 -8.99 9.33
N PHE A 90 -22.89 -10.02 8.61
CA PHE A 90 -22.37 -11.26 9.18
C PHE A 90 -21.21 -10.99 10.15
N TYR A 91 -20.33 -10.05 9.82
CA TYR A 91 -19.21 -9.62 10.67
C TYR A 91 -19.61 -9.28 12.11
N GLN A 92 -20.78 -8.68 12.32
CA GLN A 92 -21.22 -8.19 13.64
C GLN A 92 -21.44 -9.33 14.65
N ASN A 93 -21.75 -10.53 14.15
CA ASN A 93 -22.07 -11.70 14.99
C ASN A 93 -20.99 -12.79 14.91
N GLU A 94 -19.91 -12.56 14.17
CA GLU A 94 -18.81 -13.52 14.03
C GLU A 94 -17.73 -13.27 15.11
N SER A 95 -17.25 -14.35 15.73
CA SER A 95 -16.23 -14.30 16.79
C SER A 95 -14.90 -14.92 16.38
N ASP A 96 -14.87 -15.80 15.37
CA ASP A 96 -13.63 -16.40 14.87
C ASP A 96 -12.78 -15.32 14.16
N SER A 97 -11.59 -15.07 14.71
CA SER A 97 -10.69 -14.02 14.24
C SER A 97 -10.13 -14.27 12.84
N VAL A 98 -10.04 -15.53 12.38
CA VAL A 98 -9.62 -15.86 11.02
C VAL A 98 -10.75 -15.50 10.04
N VAL A 99 -11.98 -15.83 10.39
CA VAL A 99 -13.17 -15.50 9.58
C VAL A 99 -13.37 -13.99 9.51
N ARG A 100 -13.28 -13.28 10.63
CA ARG A 100 -13.40 -11.81 10.68
C ARG A 100 -12.37 -11.12 9.77
N ARG A 101 -11.10 -11.55 9.83
CA ARG A 101 -10.05 -11.03 8.95
C ARG A 101 -10.36 -11.25 7.47
N LYS A 102 -10.90 -12.43 7.12
CA LYS A 102 -11.29 -12.74 5.74
C LYS A 102 -12.43 -11.84 5.26
N VAL A 103 -13.39 -11.53 6.13
CA VAL A 103 -14.45 -10.56 5.82
C VAL A 103 -13.86 -9.16 5.59
N ILE A 104 -12.99 -8.65 6.48
CA ILE A 104 -12.35 -7.34 6.32
C ILE A 104 -11.57 -7.25 5.02
N GLN A 105 -10.83 -8.31 4.67
CA GLN A 105 -10.15 -8.41 3.38
C GLN A 105 -11.14 -8.30 2.20
N ALA A 106 -12.22 -9.08 2.21
CA ALA A 106 -13.22 -9.05 1.15
C ALA A 106 -13.88 -7.67 1.00
N LEU A 107 -14.21 -7.01 2.12
CA LEU A 107 -14.77 -5.67 2.11
C LEU A 107 -13.78 -4.62 1.57
N GLY A 108 -12.48 -4.74 1.87
CA GLY A 108 -11.46 -3.88 1.26
C GLY A 108 -11.29 -4.13 -0.23
N GLU A 109 -11.35 -5.39 -0.67
CA GLU A 109 -11.27 -5.77 -2.09
C GLU A 109 -12.47 -5.28 -2.91
N SER A 110 -13.62 -5.00 -2.29
CA SER A 110 -14.76 -4.34 -2.97
C SER A 110 -14.43 -2.91 -3.44
N GLY A 111 -13.45 -2.25 -2.82
CA GLY A 111 -13.12 -0.85 -3.09
C GLY A 111 -14.18 0.15 -2.60
N ASP A 112 -15.27 -0.30 -1.99
CA ASP A 112 -16.38 0.57 -1.60
C ASP A 112 -16.09 1.33 -0.30
N ARG A 113 -16.17 2.66 -0.39
CA ARG A 113 -16.00 3.57 0.74
C ARG A 113 -16.96 3.28 1.89
N GLN A 114 -18.14 2.70 1.64
CA GLN A 114 -19.13 2.44 2.70
C GLN A 114 -18.60 1.53 3.81
N TYR A 115 -17.58 0.70 3.51
CA TYR A 115 -16.98 -0.21 4.48
C TYR A 115 -15.82 0.40 5.27
N VAL A 116 -15.36 1.61 4.94
CA VAL A 116 -14.28 2.30 5.65
C VAL A 116 -14.52 2.38 7.16
N PRO A 117 -15.71 2.77 7.67
CA PRO A 117 -15.97 2.81 9.10
C PRO A 117 -15.85 1.45 9.80
N LEU A 118 -16.24 0.36 9.13
CA LEU A 118 -16.11 -0.98 9.69
C LEU A 118 -14.65 -1.42 9.72
N ILE A 119 -13.91 -1.20 8.63
CA ILE A 119 -12.49 -1.54 8.55
C ILE A 119 -11.66 -0.73 9.56
N ALA A 120 -11.98 0.56 9.74
CA ALA A 120 -11.34 1.45 10.70
C ALA A 120 -11.52 1.04 12.17
N LYS A 121 -12.51 0.21 12.50
CA LYS A 121 -12.68 -0.36 13.85
C LYS A 121 -11.74 -1.53 14.14
N ASN A 122 -10.95 -1.98 13.16
CA ASN A 122 -10.14 -3.19 13.23
C ASN A 122 -8.65 -2.93 12.94
N LEU A 123 -8.17 -1.71 13.19
CA LEU A 123 -6.79 -1.27 12.89
C LEU A 123 -5.72 -1.95 13.77
N GLU A 124 -6.11 -2.73 14.78
CA GLU A 124 -5.23 -3.66 15.48
C GLU A 124 -4.79 -4.83 14.60
N GLN A 125 -5.55 -5.12 13.53
CA GLN A 125 -5.26 -6.18 12.56
C GLN A 125 -4.50 -5.59 11.36
N ALA A 126 -3.44 -6.27 10.92
CA ALA A 126 -2.64 -5.81 9.79
C ALA A 126 -3.46 -5.76 8.48
N GLU A 127 -4.44 -6.66 8.38
CA GLU A 127 -5.37 -6.80 7.27
C GLU A 127 -6.22 -5.55 7.07
N ALA A 128 -6.52 -4.80 8.13
CA ALA A 128 -7.31 -3.57 8.02
C ALA A 128 -6.57 -2.48 7.24
N PHE A 129 -5.26 -2.33 7.43
CA PHE A 129 -4.47 -1.36 6.64
C PHE A 129 -4.43 -1.74 5.15
N SER A 130 -4.27 -3.04 4.85
CA SER A 130 -4.29 -3.55 3.47
C SER A 130 -5.67 -3.45 2.82
N ALA A 131 -6.74 -3.59 3.61
CA ALA A 131 -8.10 -3.37 3.13
C ALA A 131 -8.34 -1.89 2.81
N LEU A 132 -7.93 -0.97 3.69
CA LEU A 132 -8.03 0.47 3.46
C LEU A 132 -7.22 0.94 2.24
N SER A 133 -6.03 0.37 2.00
CA SER A 133 -5.20 0.73 0.84
C SER A 133 -5.83 0.36 -0.50
N ARG A 134 -6.79 -0.57 -0.52
CA ARG A 134 -7.55 -0.96 -1.72
C ARG A 134 -8.77 -0.06 -1.98
N ILE A 135 -9.16 0.74 -1.00
CA ILE A 135 -10.28 1.68 -1.13
C ILE A 135 -9.72 3.02 -1.61
N ASP A 136 -9.93 3.33 -2.89
CA ASP A 136 -9.50 4.59 -3.49
C ASP A 136 -10.46 5.74 -3.14
N HIS A 137 -10.44 6.15 -1.87
CA HIS A 137 -11.30 7.21 -1.37
C HIS A 137 -10.58 8.08 -0.31
N PRO A 138 -10.79 9.42 -0.30
CA PRO A 138 -10.17 10.32 0.69
C PRO A 138 -10.44 9.94 2.15
N GLU A 139 -11.59 9.32 2.43
CA GLU A 139 -11.93 8.86 3.77
C GLU A 139 -11.00 7.74 4.26
N ALA A 140 -10.66 6.78 3.39
CA ALA A 140 -9.70 5.72 3.72
C ALA A 140 -8.31 6.28 3.97
N ALA A 141 -7.87 7.26 3.15
CA ALA A 141 -6.60 7.96 3.35
C ALA A 141 -6.58 8.69 4.71
N LYS A 142 -7.67 9.38 5.07
CA LYS A 142 -7.80 10.05 6.37
C LYS A 142 -7.69 9.06 7.54
N VAL A 143 -8.29 7.88 7.42
CA VAL A 143 -8.17 6.83 8.45
C VAL A 143 -6.71 6.36 8.57
N LEU A 144 -6.03 6.07 7.45
CA LEU A 144 -4.62 5.67 7.47
C LEU A 144 -3.72 6.73 8.11
N LEU A 145 -3.91 8.01 7.77
CA LEU A 145 -3.15 9.12 8.36
C LEU A 145 -3.41 9.28 9.86
N THR A 146 -4.67 9.14 10.29
CA THR A 146 -5.04 9.18 11.72
C THR A 146 -4.40 8.02 12.49
N ALA A 147 -4.40 6.82 11.88
CA ALA A 147 -3.73 5.65 12.42
C ALA A 147 -2.22 5.88 12.54
N TYR A 148 -1.59 6.49 11.52
CA TYR A 148 -0.17 6.80 11.54
C TYR A 148 0.21 7.73 12.70
N GLY A 149 -0.56 8.82 12.89
CA GLY A 149 -0.32 9.78 13.96
C GLY A 149 -0.52 9.22 15.38
N SER A 150 -1.28 8.15 15.53
CA SER A 150 -1.52 7.48 16.82
C SER A 150 -0.62 6.27 17.07
N ALA A 151 0.04 5.75 16.01
CA ALA A 151 0.89 4.57 16.08
C ALA A 151 2.10 4.77 17.00
N ARG A 152 2.35 3.78 17.87
CA ARG A 152 3.41 3.84 18.88
C ARG A 152 4.62 3.00 18.56
N SER A 153 4.44 1.93 17.79
CA SER A 153 5.54 1.03 17.42
C SER A 153 6.03 1.32 16.01
N ARG A 154 7.33 1.13 15.80
CA ARG A 154 7.98 1.21 14.49
C ARG A 154 7.30 0.31 13.46
N SER A 155 7.07 -0.96 13.81
CA SER A 155 6.43 -1.94 12.93
C SER A 155 5.04 -1.50 12.47
N GLN A 156 4.26 -0.89 13.37
CA GLN A 156 2.94 -0.36 13.02
C GLN A 156 3.04 0.85 12.07
N LYS A 157 3.95 1.80 12.35
CA LYS A 157 4.19 2.95 11.47
C LYS A 157 4.60 2.52 10.06
N GLU A 158 5.55 1.59 9.95
CA GLU A 158 6.02 1.05 8.65
C GLU A 158 4.87 0.38 7.87
N ARG A 159 4.01 -0.41 8.53
CA ARG A 159 2.83 -1.02 7.90
C ARG A 159 1.82 0.01 7.38
N ILE A 160 1.56 1.05 8.17
CA ILE A 160 0.63 2.11 7.78
C ILE A 160 1.19 2.92 6.61
N LEU A 161 2.49 3.24 6.63
CA LEU A 161 3.15 3.92 5.51
C LEU A 161 3.11 3.08 4.23
N ALA A 162 3.36 1.78 4.32
CA ALA A 162 3.22 0.87 3.17
C ALA A 162 1.78 0.87 2.61
N ALA A 163 0.77 0.91 3.48
CA ALA A 163 -0.62 1.03 3.06
C ALA A 163 -0.93 2.38 2.39
N ILE A 164 -0.38 3.48 2.90
CA ILE A 164 -0.52 4.82 2.29
C ILE A 164 0.14 4.87 0.92
N ALA A 165 1.37 4.35 0.79
CA ALA A 165 2.08 4.24 -0.49
C ALA A 165 1.28 3.41 -1.49
N ALA A 166 0.80 2.23 -1.08
CA ALA A 166 0.00 1.35 -1.93
C ALA A 166 -1.34 1.98 -2.36
N GLN A 167 -1.91 2.85 -1.54
CA GLN A 167 -3.12 3.60 -1.90
C GLN A 167 -2.84 4.69 -2.94
N GLY A 168 -1.62 5.25 -2.97
CA GLY A 168 -1.20 6.20 -4.01
C GLY A 168 -1.85 7.58 -3.95
N ARG A 169 -2.57 7.92 -2.87
CA ARG A 169 -3.36 9.16 -2.80
C ARG A 169 -2.50 10.38 -2.47
N ILE A 170 -2.46 11.33 -3.41
CA ILE A 170 -1.72 12.59 -3.32
C ILE A 170 -2.14 13.46 -2.12
N GLU A 171 -3.38 13.32 -1.63
CA GLU A 171 -3.85 14.04 -0.45
C GLU A 171 -3.08 13.68 0.83
N SER A 172 -2.38 12.53 0.83
CA SER A 172 -1.52 12.11 1.94
C SER A 172 -0.19 12.86 2.00
N VAL A 173 0.25 13.52 0.92
CA VAL A 173 1.57 14.15 0.83
C VAL A 173 1.76 15.26 1.86
N LYS A 174 0.84 16.23 1.93
CA LYS A 174 0.97 17.35 2.89
C LYS A 174 0.97 16.87 4.35
N PRO A 175 0.03 16.03 4.80
CA PRO A 175 0.08 15.42 6.14
C PRO A 175 1.39 14.68 6.43
N LEU A 176 1.89 13.88 5.48
CA LEU A 176 3.14 13.14 5.65
C LEU A 176 4.36 14.06 5.79
N ILE A 177 4.42 15.16 5.03
CA ILE A 177 5.46 16.20 5.22
C ILE A 177 5.38 16.76 6.65
N SER A 178 4.19 17.10 7.14
CA SER A 178 4.03 17.59 8.52
C SER A 178 4.47 16.57 9.57
N TYR A 179 4.17 15.28 9.37
CA TYR A 179 4.65 14.22 10.26
C TYR A 179 6.18 14.11 10.23
N GLY A 180 6.81 14.17 9.06
CA GLY A 180 8.27 14.07 8.93
C GLY A 180 8.99 15.25 9.58
N GLN A 181 8.43 16.47 9.50
CA GLN A 181 8.95 17.64 10.20
C GLN A 181 8.90 17.51 11.73
N GLN A 182 7.89 16.80 12.26
CA GLN A 182 7.70 16.60 13.71
C GLN A 182 8.42 15.34 14.23
N ALA A 183 8.86 14.46 13.33
CA ALA A 183 9.48 13.19 13.68
C ALA A 183 10.82 13.42 14.39
N LYS A 184 10.93 12.90 15.61
CA LYS A 184 12.15 12.96 16.42
C LYS A 184 13.17 11.90 16.00
N ASP A 185 12.68 10.73 15.56
CA ASP A 185 13.51 9.63 15.07
C ASP A 185 13.96 9.92 13.62
N PRO A 186 15.28 10.00 13.35
CA PRO A 186 15.79 10.14 11.98
C PRO A 186 15.28 9.05 11.03
N LEU A 187 15.10 7.82 11.51
CA LEU A 187 14.60 6.72 10.67
C LEU A 187 13.12 6.90 10.30
N GLU A 188 12.33 7.53 11.16
CA GLU A 188 10.93 7.85 10.84
C GLU A 188 10.85 8.85 9.68
N ARG A 189 11.73 9.86 9.66
CA ARG A 189 11.84 10.78 8.50
C ARG A 189 12.20 10.03 7.23
N VAL A 190 13.05 9.00 7.31
CA VAL A 190 13.44 8.19 6.16
C VAL A 190 12.25 7.40 5.62
N TRP A 191 11.48 6.70 6.47
CA TRP A 191 10.31 5.94 5.96
C TRP A 191 9.24 6.85 5.37
N ILE A 192 9.04 8.02 5.97
CA ILE A 192 8.14 9.04 5.40
C ILE A 192 8.67 9.51 4.04
N ALA A 193 9.97 9.80 3.93
CA ALA A 193 10.58 10.23 2.66
C ALA A 193 10.46 9.17 1.56
N GLU A 194 10.67 7.89 1.89
CA GLU A 194 10.49 6.78 0.96
C GLU A 194 9.02 6.67 0.52
N THR A 195 8.07 6.82 1.46
CA THR A 195 6.62 6.84 1.15
C THR A 195 6.26 8.03 0.24
N LEU A 196 6.79 9.22 0.52
CA LEU A 196 6.57 10.41 -0.29
C LEU A 196 7.16 10.26 -1.69
N ALA A 197 8.30 9.60 -1.82
CA ALA A 197 8.92 9.30 -3.10
C ALA A 197 8.07 8.32 -3.93
N ASP A 198 7.45 7.32 -3.30
CA ASP A 198 6.52 6.39 -3.96
C ASP A 198 5.22 7.06 -4.41
N LEU A 199 4.75 8.09 -3.68
CA LEU A 199 3.59 8.90 -4.08
C LEU A 199 3.88 9.81 -5.29
N GLY A 200 5.16 10.09 -5.59
CA GLY A 200 5.65 10.62 -6.86
C GLY A 200 5.27 12.06 -7.25
N GLU A 201 4.22 12.64 -6.67
CA GLU A 201 3.71 13.97 -7.05
C GLU A 201 3.89 15.02 -5.92
N GLY A 202 4.14 16.27 -6.33
CA GLY A 202 4.19 17.44 -5.45
C GLY A 202 5.59 17.91 -5.04
N GLU A 203 5.65 19.05 -4.37
CA GLU A 203 6.89 19.70 -3.90
C GLU A 203 7.49 18.98 -2.67
N VAL A 204 7.68 17.66 -2.75
CA VAL A 204 8.23 16.83 -1.68
C VAL A 204 9.75 16.90 -1.59
N GLN A 205 10.43 17.19 -2.71
CA GLN A 205 11.90 17.21 -2.77
C GLN A 205 12.50 18.22 -1.80
N ASP A 206 11.83 19.37 -1.59
CA ASP A 206 12.34 20.41 -0.70
C ASP A 206 12.25 19.98 0.76
N ALA A 207 11.16 19.31 1.15
CA ALA A 207 11.02 18.75 2.50
C ALA A 207 12.07 17.66 2.76
N ILE A 208 12.24 16.71 1.82
CA ILE A 208 13.23 15.63 1.96
C ILE A 208 14.65 16.18 1.98
N TYR A 209 14.95 17.19 1.15
CA TYR A 209 16.26 17.84 1.16
C TYR A 209 16.53 18.56 2.49
N GLN A 210 15.53 19.25 3.07
CA GLN A 210 15.67 19.82 4.42
C GLN A 210 15.93 18.73 5.48
N TRP A 211 15.21 17.62 5.46
CA TRP A 211 15.47 16.51 6.40
C TRP A 211 16.85 15.88 6.21
N PHE A 212 17.37 15.88 4.98
CA PHE A 212 18.74 15.45 4.69
C PHE A 212 19.76 16.40 5.33
N GLN A 213 19.54 17.71 5.25
CA GLN A 213 20.39 18.72 5.90
C GLN A 213 20.35 18.60 7.43
N ASP A 214 19.16 18.40 8.00
CA ASP A 214 18.95 18.29 9.45
C ASP A 214 19.43 16.97 10.05
N SER A 215 19.70 15.96 9.21
CA SER A 215 20.18 14.66 9.69
C SER A 215 21.65 14.74 10.08
N ASN A 216 22.02 14.10 11.19
CA ASN A 216 23.43 13.88 11.57
C ASN A 216 23.88 12.43 11.34
N ASP A 217 22.96 11.53 11.02
CA ASP A 217 23.23 10.12 10.80
C ASP A 217 23.54 9.85 9.31
N SER A 218 24.69 9.24 9.04
CA SER A 218 25.16 8.90 7.68
C SER A 218 24.19 7.95 6.96
N ILE A 219 23.61 6.97 7.66
CA ILE A 219 22.68 6.01 7.05
C ILE A 219 21.41 6.74 6.60
N SER A 220 20.83 7.55 7.47
CA SER A 220 19.64 8.35 7.18
C SER A 220 19.91 9.36 6.07
N LYS A 221 21.06 10.05 6.06
CA LYS A 221 21.45 10.96 4.98
C LYS A 221 21.44 10.27 3.62
N ARG A 222 22.10 9.11 3.50
CA ARG A 222 22.15 8.36 2.24
C ARG A 222 20.76 7.93 1.76
N ARG A 223 19.91 7.45 2.68
CA ARG A 223 18.54 7.03 2.31
C ARG A 223 17.65 8.21 1.90
N LEU A 224 17.81 9.38 2.53
CA LEU A 224 17.09 10.60 2.14
C LEU A 224 17.54 11.08 0.76
N VAL A 225 18.85 11.10 0.49
CA VAL A 225 19.39 11.41 -0.85
C VAL A 225 18.87 10.43 -1.90
N LYS A 226 18.84 9.13 -1.59
CA LYS A 226 18.29 8.11 -2.49
C LYS A 226 16.78 8.31 -2.75
N SER A 227 16.03 8.82 -1.78
CA SER A 227 14.60 9.13 -1.97
C SER A 227 14.40 10.28 -2.98
N LEU A 228 15.31 11.27 -3.00
CA LEU A 228 15.30 12.35 -4.00
C LEU A 228 15.51 11.83 -5.44
N LYS A 229 16.25 10.73 -5.60
CA LYS A 229 16.45 10.06 -6.89
C LYS A 229 15.14 9.64 -7.54
N SER A 230 14.24 9.02 -6.76
CA SER A 230 12.95 8.53 -7.24
C SER A 230 12.00 9.66 -7.65
N ILE A 231 12.13 10.84 -7.02
CA ILE A 231 11.34 12.03 -7.36
C ILE A 231 11.82 12.66 -8.67
N GLY A 232 13.13 12.62 -8.97
CA GLY A 232 13.65 13.02 -10.27
C GLY A 232 13.62 14.53 -10.58
N SER A 233 13.47 15.40 -9.56
CA SER A 233 13.39 16.85 -9.77
C SER A 233 14.76 17.46 -10.10
N SER A 234 14.95 17.96 -11.33
CA SER A 234 16.20 18.58 -11.80
C SER A 234 16.69 19.74 -10.92
N LYS A 235 15.78 20.44 -10.24
CA LYS A 235 16.09 21.48 -9.24
C LYS A 235 16.98 20.97 -8.10
N MET A 236 16.98 19.66 -7.82
CA MET A 236 17.81 19.07 -6.77
C MET A 236 19.27 18.94 -7.14
N VAL A 237 19.63 18.99 -8.43
CA VAL A 237 21.03 18.91 -8.85
C VAL A 237 21.83 20.08 -8.27
N GLU A 238 21.34 21.31 -8.42
CA GLU A 238 22.02 22.48 -7.86
C GLU A 238 22.10 22.38 -6.32
N LYS A 239 21.00 22.01 -5.64
CA LYS A 239 21.00 21.91 -4.18
C LYS A 239 22.01 20.88 -3.68
N LEU A 240 21.97 19.66 -4.23
CA LEU A 240 22.86 18.57 -3.86
C LEU A 240 24.34 18.85 -4.20
N SER A 241 24.62 19.68 -5.21
CA SER A 241 25.99 20.07 -5.55
C SER A 241 26.73 20.76 -4.39
N LYS A 242 25.99 21.45 -3.51
CA LYS A 242 26.54 22.15 -2.33
C LYS A 242 27.06 21.16 -1.29
N ASP A 243 26.55 19.93 -1.32
CA ASP A 243 26.82 18.86 -0.36
C ASP A 243 27.95 17.90 -0.81
N LEU A 244 28.53 18.12 -2.01
CA LEU A 244 29.62 17.29 -2.55
C LEU A 244 30.89 17.31 -1.69
N ARG A 245 31.07 18.35 -0.85
CA ARG A 245 32.24 18.53 0.03
C ARG A 245 32.10 17.79 1.38
N THR A 246 31.24 16.77 1.44
CA THR A 246 31.10 15.92 2.63
C THR A 246 32.35 15.05 2.83
N ASN A 247 32.76 14.87 4.09
CA ASN A 247 33.86 13.96 4.45
C ASN A 247 33.44 12.48 4.41
N ASP A 248 32.14 12.20 4.31
CA ASP A 248 31.60 10.85 4.16
C ASP A 248 31.63 10.44 2.69
N LEU A 249 32.65 9.67 2.30
CA LEU A 249 32.81 9.14 0.94
C LEU A 249 31.58 8.38 0.46
N SER A 250 30.89 7.62 1.33
CA SER A 250 29.72 6.84 0.92
C SER A 250 28.54 7.76 0.57
N LEU A 251 28.36 8.82 1.36
CA LEU A 251 27.36 9.84 1.08
C LEU A 251 27.72 10.64 -0.18
N GLN A 252 28.99 10.98 -0.35
CA GLN A 252 29.49 11.69 -1.52
C GLN A 252 29.20 10.93 -2.82
N ILE A 253 29.49 9.62 -2.84
CA ILE A 253 29.18 8.75 -3.98
C ILE A 253 27.68 8.76 -4.28
N GLU A 254 26.82 8.61 -3.25
CA GLU A 254 25.36 8.62 -3.43
C GLU A 254 24.89 9.96 -3.99
N ILE A 255 25.38 11.10 -3.49
CA ILE A 255 25.04 12.44 -4.00
C ILE A 255 25.38 12.55 -5.49
N VAL A 256 26.59 12.14 -5.88
CA VAL A 256 27.04 12.17 -7.27
C VAL A 256 26.16 11.28 -8.16
N GLU A 257 25.84 10.06 -7.72
CA GLU A 257 24.98 9.14 -8.46
C GLU A 257 23.56 9.68 -8.63
N VAL A 258 22.99 10.25 -7.57
CA VAL A 258 21.65 10.85 -7.59
C VAL A 258 21.61 12.06 -8.50
N MET A 259 22.59 12.97 -8.43
CA MET A 259 22.68 14.13 -9.32
C MET A 259 22.69 13.71 -10.80
N VAL A 260 23.52 12.73 -11.16
CA VAL A 260 23.62 12.25 -12.55
C VAL A 260 22.38 11.49 -12.99
N PHE A 261 21.72 10.76 -12.09
CA PHE A 261 20.48 10.08 -12.41
C PHE A 261 19.33 11.06 -12.65
N ILE A 262 19.21 12.09 -11.82
CA ILE A 262 18.17 13.12 -11.92
C ILE A 262 18.34 13.90 -13.23
N ASP A 263 19.50 14.52 -13.43
CA ASP A 263 19.80 15.26 -14.65
C ASP A 263 21.31 15.31 -14.87
N LYS A 264 21.75 14.42 -15.74
CA LYS A 264 23.13 14.28 -16.18
C LYS A 264 23.71 15.56 -16.78
N GLN A 265 22.92 16.33 -17.54
CA GLN A 265 23.41 17.55 -18.19
C GLN A 265 23.56 18.68 -17.17
N ALA A 266 22.57 18.86 -16.29
CA ALA A 266 22.65 19.83 -15.21
C ALA A 266 23.76 19.50 -14.21
N ALA A 267 24.05 18.22 -13.96
CA ALA A 267 25.07 17.80 -12.99
C ALA A 267 26.50 18.01 -13.49
N ALA A 268 26.73 17.91 -14.80
CA ALA A 268 28.06 17.96 -15.41
C ALA A 268 28.92 19.19 -15.00
N PRO A 269 28.44 20.45 -15.06
CA PRO A 269 29.26 21.61 -14.67
C PRO A 269 29.65 21.59 -13.19
N TYR A 270 28.73 21.18 -12.29
CA TYR A 270 29.02 21.09 -10.85
C TYR A 270 30.06 20.02 -10.54
N LEU A 271 29.94 18.85 -11.17
CA LEU A 271 30.89 17.75 -10.97
C LEU A 271 32.27 18.06 -11.55
N ARG A 272 32.35 18.80 -12.67
CA ARG A 272 33.62 19.27 -13.24
C ARG A 272 34.31 20.26 -12.29
N SER A 273 33.58 21.28 -11.84
CA SER A 273 34.13 22.27 -10.90
C SER A 273 34.60 21.62 -9.60
N TYR A 274 33.81 20.68 -9.06
CA TYR A 274 34.21 19.92 -7.87
C TYR A 274 35.48 19.08 -8.12
N TYR A 275 35.59 18.42 -9.28
CA TYR A 275 36.77 17.63 -9.62
C TYR A 275 38.05 18.48 -9.67
N GLU A 276 38.00 19.61 -10.38
CA GLU A 276 39.13 20.54 -10.52
C GLU A 276 39.61 21.06 -9.15
N GLU A 277 38.69 21.52 -8.31
CA GLU A 277 38.96 22.00 -6.95
C GLU A 277 39.57 20.91 -6.06
N SER A 278 39.06 19.69 -6.14
CA SER A 278 39.53 18.58 -5.31
C SER A 278 40.91 18.08 -5.73
N MET A 279 41.25 18.15 -7.02
CA MET A 279 42.60 17.85 -7.53
C MET A 279 43.62 18.88 -7.02
N GLU A 280 43.28 20.17 -7.07
CA GLU A 280 44.14 21.25 -6.53
C GLU A 280 44.40 21.07 -5.03
N ARG A 281 43.40 20.60 -4.28
CA ARG A 281 43.49 20.39 -2.83
C ARG A 281 44.10 19.06 -2.41
N GLN A 282 44.43 18.18 -3.36
CA GLN A 282 44.88 16.81 -3.08
C GLN A 282 43.89 16.05 -2.17
N ASP A 283 42.59 16.19 -2.41
CA ASP A 283 41.55 15.56 -1.60
C ASP A 283 41.71 14.02 -1.63
N PRO A 284 41.90 13.36 -0.46
CA PRO A 284 42.14 11.92 -0.39
C PRO A 284 40.95 11.07 -0.84
N ASN A 285 39.75 11.64 -0.95
CA ASN A 285 38.58 10.96 -1.48
C ASN A 285 38.60 10.88 -3.01
N MET A 286 39.38 11.71 -3.71
CA MET A 286 39.39 11.73 -5.18
C MET A 286 39.88 10.43 -5.79
N SER A 287 41.01 9.91 -5.33
CA SER A 287 41.52 8.61 -5.81
C SER A 287 40.53 7.47 -5.54
N LYS A 288 39.74 7.59 -4.47
CA LYS A 288 38.71 6.60 -4.12
C LYS A 288 37.46 6.75 -5.00
N LEU A 289 37.00 7.98 -5.25
CA LEU A 289 35.91 8.26 -6.19
C LEU A 289 36.25 7.77 -7.61
N GLU A 290 37.49 8.00 -8.05
CA GLU A 290 38.01 7.47 -9.31
C GLU A 290 38.03 5.94 -9.33
N ALA A 291 38.43 5.30 -8.24
CA ALA A 291 38.48 3.84 -8.10
C ALA A 291 37.10 3.17 -7.99
N VAL A 292 36.12 3.83 -7.36
CA VAL A 292 34.76 3.32 -7.17
C VAL A 292 33.99 3.23 -8.50
N LYS A 293 34.48 3.85 -9.57
CA LYS A 293 33.92 3.78 -10.93
C LYS A 293 32.43 4.14 -10.98
N THR A 294 32.15 5.40 -11.29
CA THR A 294 31.21 5.65 -12.38
C THR A 294 32.04 5.92 -13.63
N ALA A 295 32.37 4.87 -14.40
CA ALA A 295 32.85 5.00 -15.77
C ALA A 295 31.93 5.90 -16.63
N ARG A 296 30.68 6.10 -16.19
CA ARG A 296 29.73 7.09 -16.73
C ARG A 296 30.05 8.55 -16.35
N LEU A 297 30.49 8.85 -15.12
CA LEU A 297 30.92 10.19 -14.69
C LEU A 297 32.23 10.59 -15.38
N TYR A 298 33.19 9.65 -15.41
CA TYR A 298 34.52 9.91 -15.94
C TYR A 298 34.50 10.12 -17.47
N ASN A 299 33.71 9.30 -18.20
CA ASN A 299 33.50 9.53 -19.63
C ASN A 299 32.73 10.84 -19.89
N LEU A 300 31.83 11.26 -18.99
CA LEU A 300 31.13 12.55 -19.10
C LEU A 300 32.02 13.76 -18.93
N LEU A 301 32.92 13.72 -17.95
CA LEU A 301 33.85 14.80 -17.68
C LEU A 301 34.90 14.93 -18.79
N ARG A 302 35.27 13.81 -19.44
CA ARG A 302 36.33 13.72 -20.46
C ARG A 302 35.87 13.88 -21.92
N GLN A 303 34.59 13.63 -22.26
CA GLN A 303 34.11 13.62 -23.66
C GLN A 303 33.69 14.99 -24.23
N ASN A 304 33.63 16.05 -23.42
CA ASN A 304 33.32 17.42 -23.87
C ASN A 304 34.48 18.38 -23.57
N GLY A 305 35.70 17.94 -23.86
CA GLY A 305 36.90 18.76 -23.98
C GLY A 305 37.33 18.83 -25.44
#